data_AF-A0A0G0BPT4-F1
#
_entry.id   AF-A0A0G0BPT4-F1
#
_cell.length_a   1.000
_cell.length_b   1.000
_cell.length_c   1.000
_cell.angle_alpha   90.00
_cell.angle_beta   90.00
_cell.angle_gamma   90.00
#
_symmetry.space_group_name_H-M   'P 1'
#
loop_
_entity.id
_entity.type
_entity.pdbx_description
1 polymer ?
#
loop_
_entity_poly.entity_id
_entity_poly.type
_entity_poly.pdbx_seq_one_letter_code
_entity_poly.pdbx_strand_id
1 'polypeptide(L)' 'MKNYDHRKIEKKWQGAWEKGKIYEAKTGIKGKTFYGLIEFPYPSGAGLHVGHIRSNTAMDIITRKR' A
#
# COMPACT_ATOMS: atom_id res chain seq x y z
N MET A 1 -14.99 10.59 25.66
CA MET A 1 -14.35 9.71 24.66
C MET A 1 -13.10 10.39 24.14
N LYS A 2 -12.03 9.63 23.87
CA LYS A 2 -10.83 10.17 23.21
C LYS A 2 -11.16 10.31 21.72
N ASN A 3 -10.97 11.49 21.14
CA ASN A 3 -11.24 11.72 19.72
C ASN A 3 -10.26 10.91 18.85
N TYR A 4 -10.75 10.43 17.71
CA TYR A 4 -9.94 9.72 16.72
C TYR A 4 -8.93 10.68 16.09
N ASP A 5 -7.64 10.36 16.21
CA ASP A 5 -6.53 11.11 15.61
C ASP A 5 -5.85 10.24 14.55
N HIS A 6 -6.33 10.38 13.30
CA HIS A 6 -5.82 9.60 12.17
C HIS A 6 -4.34 9.86 11.91
N ARG A 7 -3.84 11.10 12.08
CA ARG A 7 -2.45 11.46 11.79
C ARG A 7 -1.48 10.67 12.65
N LYS A 8 -1.81 10.50 13.94
CA LYS A 8 -1.02 9.70 14.87
C LYS A 8 -1.10 8.20 14.54
N ILE A 9 -2.29 7.71 14.20
CA ILE A 9 -2.54 6.29 13.97
C ILE A 9 -1.90 5.83 12.65
N GLU A 10 -2.09 6.58 11.56
CA GLU A 10 -1.53 6.30 10.24
C GLU A 10 0.00 6.27 10.29
N LYS A 11 0.63 7.29 10.89
CA LYS A 11 2.09 7.36 11.02
C LYS A 11 2.66 6.19 11.83
N LYS A 12 1.98 5.77 12.91
CA LYS A 12 2.40 4.61 13.72
C LYS A 12 2.43 3.33 12.87
N TRP A 13 1.37 3.07 12.11
CA TRP A 13 1.24 1.82 11.36
C TRP A 13 2.13 1.78 10.13
N GLN A 14 2.25 2.88 9.39
CA GLN A 14 3.19 3.01 8.27
C GLN A 14 4.62 2.67 8.73
N GLY A 15 5.09 3.25 9.83
CA GLY A 15 6.41 2.95 10.38
C GLY A 15 6.57 1.51 10.90
N ALA A 16 5.52 0.93 11.49
CA ALA A 16 5.55 -0.47 11.92
C ALA A 16 5.66 -1.43 10.73
N TRP A 17 4.93 -1.16 9.63
CA TRP A 17 4.95 -1.98 8.42
C TRP A 17 6.29 -1.90 7.70
N GLU A 18 6.86 -0.69 7.59
CA GLU A 18 8.18 -0.46 7.00
C GLU A 18 9.29 -1.17 7.80
N LYS A 19 9.31 -1.00 9.13
CA LYS A 19 10.26 -1.69 10.00
C LYS A 19 10.11 -3.21 9.94
N GLY A 20 8.87 -3.69 9.84
CA GLY A 20 8.57 -5.12 9.76
C GLY A 20 8.80 -5.73 8.38
N LYS A 21 9.02 -4.92 7.33
CA LYS A 21 9.15 -5.36 5.93
C LYS A 21 8.03 -6.30 5.48
N ILE A 22 6.82 -6.10 6.00
CA ILE A 22 5.72 -7.09 5.84
C ILE A 22 5.19 -7.19 4.41
N TYR A 23 5.50 -6.19 3.57
CA TYR A 23 5.15 -6.15 2.14
C TYR A 23 6.33 -6.50 1.22
N GLU A 24 7.47 -6.90 1.78
CA GLU A 24 8.62 -7.36 0.99
C GLU A 24 8.37 -8.80 0.49
N ALA A 25 8.21 -8.95 -0.82
CA ALA A 25 8.02 -10.27 -1.43
C ALA A 25 9.29 -11.12 -1.28
N LYS A 26 9.14 -12.40 -0.94
CA LYS A 26 10.27 -13.35 -0.87
C LYS A 26 10.25 -14.28 -2.07
N THR A 27 11.43 -14.62 -2.56
CA THR A 27 11.60 -15.63 -3.62
C THR A 27 11.65 -17.04 -3.03
N GLY A 28 11.31 -18.05 -3.84
CA GLY A 28 11.38 -19.46 -3.41
C GLY A 28 10.31 -19.89 -2.41
N ILE A 29 9.23 -19.12 -2.23
CA ILE A 29 8.12 -19.50 -1.37
C ILE A 29 7.36 -20.67 -2.00
N LYS A 30 7.07 -21.70 -1.19
CA LYS A 30 6.16 -22.79 -1.57
C LYS A 30 4.72 -22.37 -1.31
N GLY A 31 3.83 -22.62 -2.26
CA GLY A 31 2.40 -22.33 -2.14
C GLY A 31 1.90 -21.32 -3.17
N LYS A 32 0.69 -20.78 -2.95
CA LYS A 32 0.07 -19.84 -3.87
C LYS A 32 0.72 -18.46 -3.73
N THR A 33 1.26 -17.95 -4.83
CA THR A 33 1.79 -16.59 -4.93
C THR A 33 0.80 -15.70 -5.69
N PHE A 34 0.81 -14.40 -5.41
CA PHE A 34 0.02 -13.41 -6.11
C PHE A 34 0.88 -12.20 -6.47
N TYR A 35 0.71 -11.69 -7.69
CA TYR A 35 1.38 -10.47 -8.14
C TYR A 35 0.32 -9.47 -8.62
N GLY A 36 0.06 -8.46 -7.80
CA GLY A 36 -0.81 -7.34 -8.14
C GLY A 36 0.00 -6.24 -8.80
N LEU A 37 -0.37 -5.86 -10.01
CA LEU A 37 0.31 -4.83 -10.80
C LEU A 37 -0.70 -3.79 -11.29
N ILE A 38 -0.31 -2.53 -11.18
CA ILE A 38 -0.96 -1.38 -11.84
C ILE A 38 0.10 -0.60 -12.60
N GLU A 39 -0.33 0.18 -13.58
CA GLU A 39 0.53 1.00 -14.39
C GLU A 39 1.24 2.05 -13.51
N PHE A 40 2.57 2.11 -13.64
CA PHE A 40 3.35 3.13 -12.96
C PHE A 40 2.93 4.53 -13.44
N PRO A 41 2.75 5.50 -12.53
CA PRO A 41 2.37 6.84 -12.94
C PRO A 41 3.50 7.51 -13.72
N TYR A 42 3.15 8.20 -14.81
CA TYR A 42 4.09 9.06 -15.51
C TYR A 42 4.49 10.25 -14.60
N PRO A 43 5.77 10.56 -14.41
CA PRO A 43 6.22 11.60 -13.48
C PRO A 43 6.02 13.01 -14.05
N SER A 44 4.77 13.46 -14.12
CA SER A 44 4.37 14.73 -14.75
C SER A 44 4.73 16.01 -13.96
N GLY A 45 5.37 15.89 -12.79
CA GLY A 45 5.74 17.03 -11.94
C GLY A 45 4.59 17.64 -11.12
N ALA A 46 3.32 17.40 -11.50
CA ALA A 46 2.13 17.88 -10.77
C ALA A 46 1.73 17.01 -9.56
N GLY A 47 2.47 15.93 -9.29
CA GLY A 47 2.15 14.96 -8.24
C GLY A 47 1.00 14.01 -8.61
N LEU A 48 0.39 13.39 -7.60
CA LEU A 48 -0.70 12.42 -7.78
C LEU A 48 -2.07 13.10 -7.70
N HIS A 49 -2.86 13.02 -8.77
CA HIS A 49 -4.29 13.36 -8.75
C HIS A 49 -5.18 12.19 -8.29
N VAL A 50 -6.46 12.48 -8.02
CA VAL A 50 -7.47 11.51 -7.53
C VAL A 50 -7.60 10.25 -8.40
N GLY A 51 -7.42 10.37 -9.72
CA GLY A 51 -7.37 9.22 -10.63
C GLY A 51 -6.29 8.19 -10.26
N HIS A 52 -5.08 8.62 -9.85
CA HIS A 52 -4.05 7.70 -9.37
C HIS A 52 -4.47 7.02 -8.07
N ILE A 53 -5.09 7.76 -7.15
CA ILE A 53 -5.51 7.21 -5.85
C ILE A 53 -6.50 6.06 -6.07
N ARG A 54 -7.39 6.17 -7.06
CA ARG A 54 -8.36 5.12 -7.39
C ARG A 54 -7.69 3.80 -7.77
N SER A 55 -6.76 3.80 -8.72
CA SER A 55 -6.10 2.57 -9.18
C SER A 55 -5.18 1.98 -8.11
N ASN A 56 -4.38 2.83 -7.46
CA ASN A 56 -3.50 2.43 -6.35
C ASN A 56 -4.25 1.79 -5.20
N THR A 57 -5.33 2.43 -4.73
CA THR A 57 -6.10 1.94 -3.58
C THR A 57 -6.87 0.67 -3.93
N ALA A 58 -7.45 0.58 -5.13
CA ALA A 58 -8.15 -0.63 -5.55
C ALA A 58 -7.22 -1.85 -5.57
N MET A 59 -6.00 -1.68 -6.10
CA MET A 59 -5.01 -2.77 -6.12
C MET A 59 -4.52 -3.11 -4.70
N ASP A 60 -4.25 -2.11 -3.85
CA ASP A 60 -3.83 -2.33 -2.46
C ASP A 60 -4.89 -3.08 -1.63
N ILE A 61 -6.19 -2.84 -1.89
CA ILE A 61 -7.28 -3.63 -1.28
C ILE A 61 -7.21 -5.09 -1.73
N ILE A 62 -6.99 -5.34 -3.02
CA ILE A 62 -6.92 -6.70 -3.57
C ILE A 62 -5.70 -7.45 -3.00
N THR A 63 -4.53 -6.81 -2.96
CA THR A 63 -3.30 -7.42 -2.45
C THR A 63 -3.38 -7.74 -0.96
N ARG A 64 -4.14 -6.97 -0.17
CA ARG A 64 -4.36 -7.22 1.27
C ARG A 64 -5.43 -8.25 1.58
N LYS A 65 -6.44 -8.41 0.71
CA LYS A 65 -7.57 -9.33 0.95
C LYS A 65 -7.24 -10.79 0.64
N ARG A 66 -6.34 -11.02 -0.32
CA ARG A 66 -6.07 -12.35 -0.88
C ARG A 66 -5.22 -13.23 0.04
#